data_AF-A9WKR1-F1
#
_entry.id   AF-A9WKR1-F1
#
_cell.length_a   1.000
_cell.length_b   1.000
_cell.length_c   1.000
_cell.angle_alpha   90.00
_cell.angle_beta   90.00
_cell.angle_gamma   90.00
#
_symmetry.space_group_name_H-M   'P 1'
#
loop_
_entity.id
_entity.type
_entity.pdbx_description
1 polymer ?
#
loop_
_entity_poly.entity_id
_entity_poly.type
_entity_poly.pdbx_seq_one_letter_code
_entity_poly.pdbx_strand_id
1 'polypeptide(L)'
;MPGIFPVILLLFILQLGSILSVGFEQILLQRDNVGPQAGEVLETYVFFNGVQGGPWGVAAAAGLIKGAIGLILVLGSNKLAHKFGHEGIYASGKQRH
;
A
#
# COMPACT_ATOMS: atom_id res chain seq x y z
N MET A 1 -17.56 -16.60 15.09
CA MET A 1 -16.88 -15.40 15.64
C MET A 1 -16.66 -14.38 14.51
N PRO A 2 -17.57 -13.39 14.33
CA PRO A 2 -17.47 -12.38 13.26
C PRO A 2 -16.81 -11.04 13.67
N GLY A 3 -16.30 -10.93 14.91
CA GLY A 3 -15.89 -9.64 15.51
C GLY A 3 -14.50 -9.12 15.10
N ILE A 4 -13.59 -9.98 14.61
CA ILE A 4 -12.22 -9.57 14.23
C ILE A 4 -12.10 -9.13 12.76
N PHE A 5 -13.13 -9.40 11.95
CA PHE A 5 -13.12 -9.10 10.52
C PHE A 5 -12.87 -7.61 10.20
N PRO A 6 -13.46 -6.64 10.92
CA PRO A 6 -13.16 -5.22 10.72
C PRO A 6 -11.70 -4.87 11.02
N VAL A 7 -11.10 -5.51 12.03
CA VAL A 7 -9.69 -5.29 12.39
C VAL A 7 -8.76 -5.87 11.32
N ILE A 8 -9.05 -7.07 10.82
CA ILE A 8 -8.30 -7.67 9.71
C ILE A 8 -8.40 -6.78 8.47
N LEU A 9 -9.58 -6.23 8.18
CA LEU A 9 -9.81 -5.37 7.02
C LEU A 9 -9.08 -4.03 7.16
N LEU A 10 -9.06 -3.44 8.36
CA LEU A 10 -8.25 -2.26 8.67
C LEU A 10 -6.75 -2.55 8.49
N LEU A 11 -6.26 -3.65 9.09
CA LEU A 11 -4.86 -4.05 8.96
C LEU A 11 -4.49 -4.35 7.50
N PHE A 12 -5.41 -4.94 6.73
CA PHE A 12 -5.23 -5.19 5.31
C PHE A 12 -5.08 -3.88 4.51
N ILE A 13 -5.92 -2.88 4.79
CA ILE A 13 -5.81 -1.55 4.18
C ILE A 13 -4.46 -0.89 4.52
N LEU A 14 -4.05 -0.94 5.79
CA LEU A 14 -2.77 -0.38 6.23
C LEU A 14 -1.58 -1.12 5.61
N GLN A 15 -1.67 -2.44 5.45
CA GLN A 15 -0.63 -3.28 4.84
C GLN A 15 -0.53 -3.09 3.33
N LEU A 16 -1.63 -2.78 2.63
CA LEU A 16 -1.60 -2.51 1.19
C LEU A 16 -0.75 -1.28 0.84
N GLY A 17 -0.68 -0.29 1.74
CA GLY A 17 0.20 0.87 1.57
C GLY A 17 1.69 0.50 1.62
N SER A 18 2.06 -0.52 2.39
CA SER A 18 3.46 -0.96 2.54
C SER A 18 3.88 -1.99 1.48
N ILE A 19 2.93 -2.68 0.83
CA ILE A 19 3.24 -3.73 -0.15
C ILE A 19 4.08 -3.22 -1.32
N LEU A 20 3.93 -1.94 -1.68
CA LEU A 20 4.59 -1.34 -2.82
C LEU A 20 6.07 -1.00 -2.54
N SER A 21 6.49 -1.07 -1.26
CA SER A 21 7.85 -0.86 -0.76
C SER A 21 8.43 -2.10 -0.04
N VAL A 22 7.67 -3.21 0.01
CA VAL A 22 8.09 -4.45 0.67
C VAL A 22 9.37 -5.00 0.04
N GLY A 23 10.30 -5.39 0.91
CA GLY A 23 11.54 -6.05 0.50
C GLY A 23 12.55 -5.12 -0.15
N PHE A 24 12.29 -3.80 -0.24
CA PHE A 24 13.22 -2.86 -0.87
C PHE A 24 14.62 -2.93 -0.27
N GLU A 25 14.76 -2.84 1.05
CA GLU A 25 16.07 -2.87 1.72
C GLU A 25 16.81 -4.19 1.46
N GLN A 26 16.08 -5.31 1.54
CA GLN A 26 16.64 -6.63 1.28
C GLN A 26 17.10 -6.77 -0.17
N ILE A 27 16.29 -6.31 -1.13
CA ILE A 27 16.62 -6.34 -2.57
C ILE A 27 17.77 -5.40 -2.87
N LEU A 28 17.79 -4.21 -2.27
CA LEU A 28 18.86 -3.22 -2.42
C LEU A 28 20.21 -3.80 -1.99
N LEU A 29 20.26 -4.47 -0.83
CA LEU A 29 21.48 -5.11 -0.32
C LEU A 29 21.91 -6.33 -1.15
N GLN A 30 20.95 -7.10 -1.68
CA GLN A 30 21.27 -8.27 -2.52
C GLN A 30 21.67 -7.90 -3.94
N ARG A 31 21.20 -6.76 -4.46
CA ARG A 31 21.42 -6.33 -5.86
C ARG A 31 22.89 -6.25 -6.23
N ASP A 32 23.77 -5.88 -5.30
CA ASP A 32 25.22 -5.86 -5.53
C ASP A 32 25.78 -7.27 -5.77
N ASN A 33 25.18 -8.29 -5.16
CA ASN A 33 25.60 -9.69 -5.29
C ASN A 33 24.91 -10.44 -6.44
N VAL A 34 23.63 -10.19 -6.69
CA VAL A 34 22.86 -10.89 -7.75
C VAL A 34 22.80 -10.12 -9.08
N GLY A 35 23.27 -8.88 -9.09
CA GLY A 35 23.24 -7.98 -10.23
C GLY A 35 21.87 -7.32 -10.46
N PRO A 36 21.81 -6.24 -11.26
CA PRO A 36 20.56 -5.54 -11.57
C PRO A 36 19.51 -6.43 -12.25
N GLN A 37 19.95 -7.37 -13.09
CA GLN A 37 19.06 -8.23 -13.88
C GLN A 37 18.18 -9.15 -13.01
N ALA A 38 18.65 -9.51 -11.82
CA ALA A 38 17.91 -10.35 -10.87
C ALA A 38 17.35 -9.57 -9.66
N GLY A 39 17.82 -8.33 -9.42
CA GLY A 39 17.49 -7.53 -8.24
C GLY A 39 16.81 -6.18 -8.56
N GLU A 40 16.32 -5.97 -9.78
CA GLU A 40 15.67 -4.73 -10.17
C GLU A 40 14.15 -4.83 -10.08
N VAL A 41 13.60 -4.07 -9.14
CA VAL A 41 12.16 -3.84 -8.95
C VAL A 41 11.88 -2.34 -9.05
N LEU A 42 10.59 -1.96 -9.13
CA LEU A 42 10.18 -0.55 -9.28
C LEU A 42 10.86 0.39 -8.28
N GLU A 43 10.92 0.03 -6.99
CA GLU A 43 11.58 0.82 -5.95
C GLU A 43 13.08 0.99 -6.20
N THR A 44 13.77 -0.11 -6.52
CA THR A 44 15.22 -0.09 -6.75
C THR A 44 15.56 0.65 -8.04
N TYR A 45 14.76 0.50 -9.09
CA TYR A 45 14.92 1.28 -10.32
C TYR A 45 14.77 2.79 -10.05
N VAL A 46 13.72 3.20 -9.32
CA VAL A 46 13.49 4.60 -8.96
C VAL A 46 14.59 5.14 -8.05
N PHE A 47 15.11 4.32 -7.14
CA PHE A 47 16.23 4.69 -6.28
C PHE A 47 17.49 4.98 -7.11
N PHE A 48 17.90 4.09 -7.99
CA PHE A 48 19.13 4.27 -8.77
C PHE A 48 18.97 5.29 -9.90
N ASN A 49 17.86 5.26 -10.65
CA ASN A 49 17.66 6.10 -11.84
C ASN A 49 16.95 7.42 -11.54
N GLY A 50 16.34 7.59 -10.37
CA GLY A 50 15.65 8.82 -9.97
C GLY A 50 16.34 9.55 -8.83
N VAL A 51 16.70 8.83 -7.75
CA VAL A 51 17.31 9.44 -6.55
C VAL A 51 18.83 9.60 -6.71
N GLN A 52 19.56 8.52 -6.97
CA GLN A 52 21.02 8.59 -7.20
C GLN A 52 21.38 9.17 -8.56
N GLY A 53 20.61 8.86 -9.62
CA GLY A 53 20.91 9.27 -10.99
C GLY A 53 20.73 10.77 -11.27
N GLY A 54 20.11 11.53 -10.37
CA GLY A 54 19.91 12.98 -10.50
C GLY A 54 18.52 13.47 -10.96
N PRO A 55 17.68 12.74 -11.73
CA PRO A 55 16.36 13.23 -12.12
C PRO A 55 15.31 12.89 -11.06
N TRP A 56 15.23 13.71 -10.01
CA TRP A 56 14.34 13.50 -8.87
C TRP A 56 12.85 13.52 -9.24
N GLY A 57 12.49 14.09 -10.40
CA GLY A 57 11.14 14.05 -10.93
C GLY A 57 10.61 12.63 -11.16
N VAL A 58 11.47 11.68 -11.50
CA VAL A 58 11.09 10.26 -11.65
C VAL A 58 10.71 9.65 -10.30
N ALA A 59 11.46 9.99 -9.24
CA ALA A 59 11.15 9.53 -7.88
C ALA A 59 9.87 10.16 -7.34
N ALA A 60 9.65 11.45 -7.59
CA ALA A 60 8.41 12.14 -7.22
C ALA A 60 7.20 11.55 -7.96
N ALA A 61 7.29 11.34 -9.27
CA ALA A 61 6.22 10.75 -10.07
C ALA A 61 5.88 9.33 -9.61
N ALA A 62 6.90 8.51 -9.33
CA ALA A 62 6.69 7.19 -8.76
C ALA A 62 5.94 7.26 -7.43
N GLY A 63 6.36 8.14 -6.51
CA GLY A 63 5.69 8.35 -5.22
C GLY A 63 4.22 8.78 -5.36
N LEU A 64 3.90 9.68 -6.29
CA LEU A 64 2.53 10.10 -6.57
C LEU A 64 1.66 8.93 -7.08
N ILE A 65 2.20 8.10 -7.99
CA ILE A 65 1.51 6.90 -8.48
C ILE A 65 1.25 5.92 -7.34
N LYS A 66 2.24 5.70 -6.46
CA LYS A 66 2.08 4.85 -5.26
C LYS A 66 0.95 5.35 -4.37
N GLY A 67 0.92 6.66 -4.11
CA GLY A 67 -0.12 7.30 -3.31
C GLY A 67 -1.51 7.15 -3.95
N ALA A 68 -1.61 7.34 -5.27
CA ALA A 68 -2.88 7.17 -6.00
C ALA A 68 -3.40 5.73 -5.95
N ILE A 69 -2.53 4.73 -6.16
CA ILE A 69 -2.89 3.31 -6.04
C ILE A 69 -3.32 2.99 -4.60
N GLY A 70 -2.56 3.45 -3.60
CA GLY A 70 -2.91 3.28 -2.19
C GLY A 70 -4.27 3.88 -1.86
N LEU A 71 -4.57 5.08 -2.35
CA LEU A 71 -5.87 5.73 -2.16
C LEU A 71 -7.02 4.92 -2.79
N ILE A 72 -6.85 4.44 -4.03
CA ILE A 72 -7.85 3.61 -4.70
C ILE A 72 -8.11 2.32 -3.92
N LEU A 73 -7.05 1.68 -3.42
CA LEU A 73 -7.15 0.46 -2.63
C LEU A 73 -7.86 0.69 -1.30
N VAL A 74 -7.55 1.79 -0.59
CA VAL A 74 -8.22 2.18 0.66
C VAL A 74 -9.71 2.42 0.41
N LEU A 75 -10.05 3.23 -0.61
CA LEU A 75 -11.43 3.55 -0.94
C LEU A 75 -12.22 2.32 -1.40
N GLY A 76 -11.60 1.46 -2.21
CA GLY A 76 -12.18 0.20 -2.67
C GLY A 76 -12.43 -0.76 -1.51
N SER A 77 -11.45 -0.92 -0.62
CA SER A 77 -11.56 -1.77 0.57
C SER A 77 -12.62 -1.25 1.55
N ASN A 78 -12.69 0.06 1.78
CA ASN A 78 -13.72 0.69 2.60
C ASN A 78 -15.13 0.44 2.02
N LYS A 79 -15.27 0.52 0.69
CA LYS A 79 -16.53 0.24 -0.01
C LYS A 79 -16.91 -1.25 0.05
N LEU A 80 -15.93 -2.15 -0.06
CA LEU A 80 -16.12 -3.60 0.11
C LEU A 80 -16.58 -3.92 1.53
N ALA A 81 -15.95 -3.34 2.56
CA ALA A 81 -16.36 -3.52 3.96
C ALA A 81 -17.84 -3.17 4.17
N HIS A 82 -18.30 -2.05 3.57
CA HIS A 82 -19.69 -1.62 3.66
C HIS A 82 -20.66 -2.56 2.92
N LYS A 83 -20.20 -3.23 1.85
CA LYS A 83 -21.01 -4.19 1.07
C LYS A 83 -21.13 -5.57 1.73
N PHE A 84 -20.17 -5.96 2.57
CA PHE A 84 -20.18 -7.25 3.29
C PHE A 84 -20.98 -7.23 4.60
N GLY A 85 -21.68 -6.14 4.93
CA GLY A 85 -22.70 -6.13 5.98
C GLY A 85 -22.19 -5.97 7.41
N HIS A 86 -20.93 -5.53 7.60
CA HIS A 86 -20.53 -4.94 8.89
C HIS A 86 -20.96 -3.48 8.89
N GLU A 87 -21.82 -3.12 9.84
CA GLU A 87 -22.22 -1.72 10.07
C GLU A 87 -20.97 -0.84 10.07
N GLY A 88 -20.92 0.09 9.12
CA GLY A 88 -20.04 1.23 9.27
C GLY A 88 -20.36 1.92 10.60
N ILE A 89 -19.35 2.59 11.18
CA ILE A 89 -19.29 3.20 12.52
C ILE A 89 -20.49 4.12 12.91
N TYR A 90 -21.44 4.39 12.01
CA TYR A 90 -22.72 5.01 12.32
C TYR A 90 -23.84 3.99 12.47
N ALA A 91 -23.80 3.19 13.54
CA ALA A 91 -25.03 2.61 14.07
C ALA A 91 -25.86 3.78 14.61
N SER A 92 -26.84 4.24 13.82
CA SER A 92 -27.80 5.26 14.23
C SER A 92 -28.49 4.80 15.51
N GLY A 93 -28.13 5.44 16.63
CA GLY A 93 -28.84 5.32 17.88
C GLY A 93 -30.28 5.84 17.72
N LYS A 94 -31.16 4.98 17.25
CA LYS A 94 -32.61 5.20 17.30
C LYS A 94 -33.31 3.93 17.74
N GLN A 95 -33.04 3.52 18.99
CA GLN A 95 -34.00 2.74 19.74
C GLN A 95 -35.05 3.70 20.30
N ARG A 96 -36.11 3.91 19.51
CA ARG A 96 -37.42 4.24 20.06
C ARG A 96 -37.94 2.98 20.74
N HIS A 97 -37.97 2.98 22.05
CA HIS A 97 -39.14 2.80 22.92
C HIS A 97 -38.68 2.57 24.35
#